data_AF-A0A4Q3SHG0-F1
#
_entry.id   AF-A0A4Q3SHG0-F1
#
_cell.length_a   1.000
_cell.length_b   1.000
_cell.length_c   1.000
_cell.angle_alpha   90.00
_cell.angle_beta   90.00
_cell.angle_gamma   90.00
#
_symmetry.space_group_name_H-M   'P 1'
#
loop_
_entity.id
_entity.type
_entity.pdbx_description
1 polymer ?
#
loop_
_entity_poly.entity_id
_entity_poly.type
_entity_poly.pdbx_seq_one_letter_code
_entity_poly.pdbx_strand_id
1 'polypeptide(L)'
;MQLIVAPIVSQSTGKEVANLQATLLLFIQKEIIRALDAPDRPTAEELKRFHRLLQVETKENIYGDGTTQLIQFYQLQQQLGDRLKGNVDESTAASMNNMLRQLGALDTTEPPEPPKPPVTSAFKVTGTVSDNSGAPLNGYTAEVFIVTIDNAVSAGKTTTDRNGQFSIGFARTRIMSFPDLEVRAYREGEKIFSRSAIRFNAKTEEVIDVIVPAEKVSVDSEFNTLLTELRPHLGQLQINDLKEDDQAKQITYLSNKTGWDGRITAMVASAHKLGNSLRVDPSHVYALLRSGIPATEDEIKSVSLEKAEAAIKYAIAQN
;
A
#
# COMPACT_ATOMS: atom_id res chain seq x y z
N MET A 1 28.45 -33.20 -6.53
CA MET A 1 27.78 -32.88 -5.24
C MET A 1 26.27 -32.92 -5.41
N GLN A 2 25.51 -33.15 -4.34
CA GLN A 2 24.04 -33.12 -4.38
C GLN A 2 23.49 -31.74 -4.03
N LEU A 3 22.19 -31.53 -4.28
CA LEU A 3 21.49 -30.31 -3.84
C LEU A 3 21.52 -30.20 -2.31
N ILE A 4 21.76 -28.98 -1.84
CA ILE A 4 21.55 -28.60 -0.44
C ILE A 4 20.05 -28.46 -0.22
N VAL A 5 19.51 -29.23 0.72
CA VAL A 5 18.09 -29.24 1.08
C VAL A 5 17.94 -28.69 2.48
N ALA A 6 17.23 -27.57 2.61
CA ALA A 6 16.89 -26.98 3.90
C ALA A 6 15.74 -27.75 4.58
N PRO A 7 15.61 -27.70 5.93
CA PRO A 7 16.50 -27.00 6.87
C PRO A 7 17.69 -27.87 7.30
N ILE A 8 18.86 -27.24 7.49
CA ILE A 8 20.01 -27.87 8.16
C ILE A 8 20.48 -26.95 9.28
N VAL A 9 20.55 -27.45 10.51
CA VAL A 9 20.86 -26.68 11.71
C VAL A 9 22.03 -27.28 12.49
N SER A 10 22.62 -26.50 13.38
CA SER A 10 23.67 -26.99 14.30
C SER A 10 23.22 -28.27 15.03
N GLN A 11 24.17 -29.17 15.30
CA GLN A 11 23.96 -30.52 15.87
C GLN A 11 23.29 -31.54 14.93
N SER A 12 22.93 -31.16 13.70
CA SER A 12 22.50 -32.14 12.70
C SER A 12 23.64 -33.10 12.35
N THR A 13 23.29 -34.31 11.93
CA THR A 13 24.23 -35.33 11.42
C THR A 13 23.62 -35.97 10.17
N GLY A 14 24.40 -36.73 9.39
CA GLY A 14 23.88 -37.51 8.27
C GLY A 14 24.40 -37.07 6.90
N LYS A 15 23.82 -37.64 5.84
CA LYS A 15 24.32 -37.47 4.46
C LYS A 15 24.17 -36.03 3.96
N GLU A 16 23.13 -35.35 4.44
CA GLU A 16 22.81 -33.96 4.15
C GLU A 16 23.87 -33.03 4.73
N VAL A 17 24.34 -33.31 5.96
CA VAL A 17 25.43 -32.58 6.62
C VAL A 17 26.76 -32.84 5.91
N ALA A 18 27.06 -34.10 5.57
CA ALA A 18 28.25 -34.42 4.79
C ALA A 18 28.28 -33.70 3.42
N ASN A 19 27.13 -33.62 2.73
CA ASN A 19 27.02 -32.89 1.46
C ASN A 19 27.20 -31.37 1.63
N LEU A 20 26.65 -30.79 2.71
CA LEU A 20 26.84 -29.39 3.07
C LEU A 20 28.30 -29.07 3.39
N GLN A 21 28.96 -29.90 4.19
CA GLN A 21 30.37 -29.71 4.58
C GLN A 21 31.30 -29.86 3.38
N ALA A 22 31.04 -30.83 2.49
CA ALA A 22 31.75 -30.94 1.22
C ALA A 22 31.59 -29.66 0.38
N THR A 23 30.38 -29.10 0.32
CA THR A 23 30.09 -27.83 -0.38
C THR A 23 30.86 -26.67 0.21
N LEU A 24 30.92 -26.54 1.55
CA LEU A 24 31.71 -25.50 2.21
C LEU A 24 33.21 -25.61 1.91
N LEU A 25 33.76 -26.83 1.88
CA LEU A 25 35.15 -27.06 1.47
C LEU A 25 35.40 -26.58 0.03
N LEU A 26 34.49 -26.86 -0.90
CA LEU A 26 34.58 -26.37 -2.27
C LEU A 26 34.48 -24.84 -2.34
N PHE A 27 33.61 -24.22 -1.55
CA PHE A 27 33.46 -22.76 -1.55
C PHE A 27 34.69 -22.04 -1.00
N ILE A 28 35.38 -22.63 -0.03
CA ILE A 28 36.69 -22.14 0.41
C ILE A 28 37.71 -22.29 -0.72
N GLN A 29 37.76 -23.46 -1.37
CA GLN A 29 38.71 -23.74 -2.47
C GLN A 29 38.51 -22.82 -3.68
N LYS A 30 37.26 -22.43 -3.97
CA LYS A 30 36.87 -21.55 -5.08
C LYS A 30 36.78 -20.07 -4.68
N GLU A 31 37.24 -19.72 -3.48
CA GLU A 31 37.22 -18.34 -2.95
C GLU A 31 35.83 -17.68 -2.94
N ILE A 32 34.77 -18.49 -2.88
CA ILE A 32 33.39 -18.02 -2.65
C ILE A 32 33.22 -17.61 -1.18
N ILE A 33 33.85 -18.36 -0.27
CA ILE A 33 34.11 -17.91 1.11
C ILE A 33 35.57 -17.50 1.13
N ARG A 34 35.81 -16.19 1.05
CA ARG A 34 37.17 -15.63 0.97
C ARG A 34 37.62 -14.99 2.26
N ALA A 35 38.93 -14.96 2.46
CA ALA A 35 39.56 -14.18 3.51
C ALA A 35 39.50 -12.68 3.14
N LEU A 36 39.32 -11.83 4.14
CA LEU A 36 39.29 -10.38 4.02
C LEU A 36 40.36 -9.77 4.95
N ASP A 37 40.78 -8.55 4.63
CA ASP A 37 41.67 -7.77 5.48
C ASP A 37 40.90 -7.22 6.69
N ALA A 38 41.55 -7.14 7.84
CA ALA A 38 40.94 -6.56 9.04
C ALA A 38 40.56 -5.09 8.78
N PRO A 39 39.38 -4.63 9.25
CA PRO A 39 38.53 -5.23 10.29
C PRO A 39 37.49 -6.25 9.80
N ASP A 40 37.39 -6.51 8.50
CA ASP A 40 36.40 -7.42 7.93
C ASP A 40 36.73 -8.89 8.21
N ARG A 41 35.70 -9.75 8.18
CA ARG A 41 35.79 -11.16 8.59
C ARG A 41 35.28 -12.11 7.50
N PRO A 42 35.87 -13.31 7.36
CA PRO A 42 36.99 -13.85 8.13
C PRO A 42 38.35 -13.32 7.67
N THR A 43 39.28 -13.15 8.60
CA THR A 43 40.70 -13.00 8.26
C THR A 43 41.27 -14.31 7.72
N ALA A 44 42.43 -14.26 7.06
CA ALA A 44 43.10 -15.46 6.54
C ALA A 44 43.37 -16.52 7.62
N GLU A 45 43.75 -16.10 8.84
CA GLU A 45 44.01 -16.99 9.96
C GLU A 45 42.72 -17.62 10.51
N GLU A 46 41.62 -16.86 10.56
CA GLU A 46 40.31 -17.39 10.94
C GLU A 46 39.79 -18.39 9.92
N LEU A 47 39.89 -18.08 8.63
CA LEU A 47 39.44 -19.00 7.58
C LEU A 47 40.23 -20.31 7.63
N LYS A 48 41.55 -20.27 7.83
CA LYS A 48 42.38 -21.46 8.05
C LYS A 48 41.99 -22.23 9.31
N ARG A 49 41.68 -21.55 10.42
CA ARG A 49 41.22 -22.18 11.67
C ARG A 49 39.91 -22.93 11.44
N PHE A 50 38.91 -22.28 10.86
CA PHE A 50 37.59 -22.89 10.65
C PHE A 50 37.59 -23.95 9.55
N HIS A 51 38.46 -23.83 8.54
CA HIS A 51 38.70 -24.90 7.57
C HIS A 51 39.21 -26.19 8.26
N ARG A 52 40.17 -26.07 9.20
CA ARG A 52 40.64 -27.24 9.98
C ARG A 52 39.53 -27.82 10.86
N LEU A 53 38.72 -26.98 11.49
CA LEU A 53 37.62 -27.43 12.33
C LEU A 53 36.54 -28.17 11.51
N LEU A 54 36.20 -27.64 10.32
CA LEU A 54 35.29 -28.31 9.38
C LEU A 54 35.80 -29.70 8.98
N GLN A 55 37.10 -29.88 8.78
CA GLN A 55 37.67 -31.19 8.46
C GLN A 55 37.52 -32.20 9.61
N VAL A 56 37.59 -31.75 10.86
CA VAL A 56 37.33 -32.61 12.03
C VAL A 56 35.84 -32.99 12.06
N GLU A 57 34.96 -32.00 11.95
CA GLU A 57 33.50 -32.18 11.94
C GLU A 57 33.02 -33.09 10.80
N THR A 58 33.66 -33.01 9.64
CA THR A 58 33.37 -33.89 8.49
C THR A 58 33.70 -35.35 8.81
N LYS A 59 34.79 -35.62 9.54
CA LYS A 59 35.15 -36.99 9.97
C LYS A 59 34.19 -37.52 11.03
N GLU A 60 33.72 -36.65 11.91
CA GLU A 60 32.75 -36.98 12.96
C GLU A 60 31.30 -36.97 12.44
N ASN A 61 31.07 -36.56 11.20
CA ASN A 61 29.76 -36.40 10.56
C ASN A 61 28.78 -35.56 11.41
N ILE A 62 29.30 -34.50 12.01
CA ILE A 62 28.56 -33.63 12.91
C ILE A 62 28.61 -32.20 12.40
N TYR A 63 27.47 -31.52 12.46
CA TYR A 63 27.40 -30.09 12.25
C TYR A 63 27.76 -29.38 13.56
N GLY A 64 29.01 -28.95 13.69
CA GLY A 64 29.52 -28.22 14.85
C GLY A 64 29.79 -26.73 14.61
N ASP A 65 30.65 -26.16 15.45
CA ASP A 65 30.98 -24.73 15.46
C ASP A 65 31.71 -24.29 14.19
N GLY A 66 32.55 -25.15 13.61
CA GLY A 66 33.26 -24.89 12.36
C GLY A 66 32.33 -24.76 11.17
N THR A 67 31.41 -25.72 11.03
CA THR A 67 30.35 -25.67 10.01
C THR A 67 29.47 -24.43 10.22
N THR A 68 29.06 -24.16 11.46
CA THR A 68 28.25 -22.97 11.81
C THR A 68 28.92 -21.68 11.36
N GLN A 69 30.18 -21.49 11.72
CA GLN A 69 30.89 -20.25 11.45
C GLN A 69 31.15 -20.02 9.97
N LEU A 70 31.47 -21.08 9.21
CA LEU A 70 31.68 -20.98 7.77
C LEU A 70 30.40 -20.62 7.02
N ILE A 71 29.26 -21.14 7.46
CA ILE A 71 27.96 -20.76 6.88
C ILE A 71 27.64 -19.29 7.22
N GLN A 72 27.94 -18.82 8.42
CA GLN A 72 27.78 -17.40 8.76
C GLN A 72 28.64 -16.50 7.87
N PHE A 73 29.91 -16.85 7.63
CA PHE A 73 30.76 -16.09 6.71
C PHE A 73 30.19 -16.07 5.30
N TYR A 74 29.70 -17.21 4.82
CA TYR A 74 29.01 -17.29 3.53
C TYR A 74 27.78 -16.38 3.49
N GLN A 75 26.89 -16.47 4.48
CA GLN A 75 25.66 -15.68 4.56
C GLN A 75 25.94 -14.17 4.57
N LEU A 76 26.95 -13.74 5.32
CA LEU A 76 27.38 -12.34 5.36
C LEU A 76 27.96 -11.88 4.02
N GLN A 77 28.87 -12.66 3.42
CA GLN A 77 29.51 -12.30 2.15
C GLN A 77 28.54 -12.28 0.98
N GLN A 78 27.49 -13.10 1.02
CA GLN A 78 26.42 -13.14 0.02
C GLN A 78 25.22 -12.23 0.35
N GLN A 79 25.34 -11.37 1.38
CA GLN A 79 24.30 -10.41 1.79
C GLN A 79 22.94 -11.06 2.13
N LEU A 80 22.95 -12.29 2.65
CA LEU A 80 21.75 -13.02 3.08
C LEU A 80 21.26 -12.60 4.49
N GLY A 81 22.07 -11.81 5.21
CA GLY A 81 21.79 -11.33 6.56
C GLY A 81 22.50 -12.14 7.66
N ASP A 82 22.58 -11.56 8.85
CA ASP A 82 23.27 -12.11 10.03
C ASP A 82 22.33 -12.92 10.96
N ARG A 83 21.01 -12.70 10.82
CA ARG A 83 19.96 -13.27 11.67
C ARG A 83 19.87 -14.81 11.63
N LEU A 84 20.44 -15.42 10.58
CA LEU A 84 20.40 -16.86 10.36
C LEU A 84 21.40 -17.61 11.26
N LYS A 85 22.43 -16.92 11.78
CA LYS A 85 23.41 -17.46 12.75
C LYS A 85 24.00 -18.81 12.34
N GLY A 86 24.13 -19.06 11.04
CA GLY A 86 24.66 -20.30 10.49
C GLY A 86 23.59 -21.31 10.12
N ASN A 87 22.32 -21.19 10.53
CA ASN A 87 21.27 -22.10 10.09
C ASN A 87 21.04 -22.01 8.57
N VAL A 88 20.94 -23.16 7.90
CA VAL A 88 20.66 -23.26 6.47
C VAL A 88 19.16 -23.31 6.27
N ASP A 89 18.57 -22.15 6.00
CA ASP A 89 17.18 -22.02 5.56
C ASP A 89 17.06 -22.18 4.03
N GLU A 90 15.84 -22.13 3.50
CA GLU A 90 15.57 -22.26 2.07
C GLU A 90 16.34 -21.23 1.23
N SER A 91 16.52 -20.01 1.75
CA SER A 91 17.22 -18.94 1.04
C SER A 91 18.73 -19.18 0.97
N THR A 92 19.33 -19.66 2.05
CA THR A 92 20.74 -20.08 2.10
C THR A 92 20.97 -21.28 1.19
N ALA A 93 20.13 -22.33 1.30
CA ALA A 93 20.23 -23.52 0.45
C ALA A 93 20.10 -23.18 -1.04
N ALA A 94 19.15 -22.32 -1.42
CA ALA A 94 18.99 -21.86 -2.80
C ALA A 94 20.22 -21.10 -3.31
N SER A 95 20.78 -20.20 -2.49
CA SER A 95 22.01 -19.46 -2.84
C SER A 95 23.20 -20.40 -3.06
N MET A 96 23.40 -21.37 -2.15
CA MET A 96 24.47 -22.36 -2.26
C MET A 96 24.30 -23.23 -3.50
N ASN A 97 23.07 -23.69 -3.78
CA ASN A 97 22.77 -24.48 -4.97
C ASN A 97 23.02 -23.72 -6.26
N ASN A 98 22.68 -22.42 -6.32
CA ASN A 98 22.97 -21.58 -7.48
C ASN A 98 24.49 -21.44 -7.70
N MET A 99 25.25 -21.28 -6.62
CA MET A 99 26.71 -21.20 -6.72
C MET A 99 27.32 -22.53 -7.18
N LEU A 100 26.83 -23.66 -6.67
CA LEU A 100 27.23 -24.99 -7.14
C LEU A 100 26.90 -25.22 -8.63
N ARG A 101 25.77 -24.70 -9.12
CA ARG A 101 25.42 -24.72 -10.56
C ARG A 101 26.40 -23.90 -11.39
N GLN A 102 26.73 -22.69 -10.95
CA GLN A 102 27.71 -21.84 -11.65
C GLN A 102 29.09 -22.49 -11.71
N LEU A 103 29.45 -23.26 -10.70
CA LEU A 103 30.69 -24.04 -10.67
C LEU A 103 30.63 -25.36 -11.47
N GLY A 104 29.46 -25.75 -11.99
CA GLY A 104 29.27 -27.06 -12.64
C GLY A 104 29.49 -28.24 -11.71
N ALA A 105 29.36 -28.05 -10.39
CA ALA A 105 29.72 -29.02 -9.36
C ALA A 105 28.55 -29.89 -8.86
N LEU A 106 27.35 -29.74 -9.44
CA LEU A 106 26.18 -30.56 -9.13
C LEU A 106 26.13 -31.82 -9.99
N ASP A 107 26.00 -32.96 -9.33
CA ASP A 107 25.74 -34.24 -9.98
C ASP A 107 24.28 -34.23 -10.41
N THR A 108 24.04 -33.90 -11.67
CA THR A 108 22.70 -33.80 -12.25
C THR A 108 22.29 -35.16 -12.82
N THR A 109 21.75 -36.06 -11.98
CA THR A 109 21.04 -37.25 -12.47
C THR A 109 19.56 -36.99 -12.78
N GLU A 110 19.07 -35.79 -12.49
CA GLU A 110 17.76 -35.30 -12.94
C GLU A 110 17.89 -33.87 -13.47
N PRO A 111 17.22 -33.52 -14.57
CA PRO A 111 17.03 -32.13 -14.95
C PRO A 111 16.42 -31.39 -13.75
N PRO A 112 16.85 -30.15 -13.46
CA PRO A 112 16.25 -29.40 -12.36
C PRO A 112 14.74 -29.32 -12.59
N GLU A 113 13.93 -29.70 -11.59
CA GLU A 113 12.66 -28.99 -11.44
C GLU A 113 13.02 -27.50 -11.46
N PRO A 114 12.39 -26.69 -12.33
CA PRO A 114 12.64 -25.25 -12.33
C PRO A 114 12.50 -24.76 -10.89
N PRO A 115 13.30 -23.78 -10.44
CA PRO A 115 13.14 -23.23 -9.11
C PRO A 115 11.65 -22.97 -8.93
N LYS A 116 11.01 -23.63 -7.94
CA LYS A 116 9.59 -23.39 -7.67
C LYS A 116 9.48 -21.87 -7.62
N PRO A 117 8.69 -21.25 -8.51
CA PRO A 117 8.54 -19.80 -8.48
C PRO A 117 8.23 -19.44 -7.03
N PRO A 118 8.80 -18.35 -6.49
CA PRO A 118 8.49 -17.95 -5.13
C PRO A 118 6.98 -18.05 -4.99
N VAL A 119 6.48 -18.77 -3.98
CA VAL A 119 5.04 -18.99 -3.84
C VAL A 119 4.44 -17.60 -3.64
N THR A 120 3.98 -17.01 -4.73
CA THR A 120 3.38 -15.69 -4.76
C THR A 120 1.93 -15.93 -4.48
N SER A 121 1.54 -15.77 -3.22
CA SER A 121 0.12 -15.75 -2.92
C SER A 121 -0.41 -14.38 -3.26
N ALA A 122 -1.33 -14.37 -4.22
CA ALA A 122 -2.17 -13.23 -4.50
C ALA A 122 -3.24 -13.13 -3.40
N PHE A 123 -3.30 -11.97 -2.78
CA PHE A 123 -4.33 -11.58 -1.85
C PHE A 123 -5.27 -10.61 -2.55
N LYS A 124 -6.56 -10.73 -2.27
CA LYS A 124 -7.60 -9.82 -2.70
C LYS A 124 -8.39 -9.37 -1.49
N VAL A 125 -8.38 -8.07 -1.23
CA VAL A 125 -9.20 -7.44 -0.20
C VAL A 125 -10.30 -6.66 -0.88
N THR A 126 -11.53 -6.96 -0.52
CA THR A 126 -12.73 -6.21 -0.93
C THR A 126 -13.40 -5.62 0.29
N GLY A 127 -14.30 -4.66 0.09
CA GLY A 127 -15.10 -4.12 1.18
C GLY A 127 -15.84 -2.87 0.75
N THR A 128 -16.56 -2.30 1.70
CA THR A 128 -17.29 -1.04 1.55
C THR A 128 -16.78 -0.03 2.56
N VAL A 129 -16.58 1.20 2.12
CA VAL A 129 -16.43 2.36 3.00
C VAL A 129 -17.81 2.99 3.15
N SER A 130 -18.29 3.06 4.40
CA SER A 130 -19.61 3.61 4.74
C SER A 130 -19.52 4.51 5.96
N ASP A 131 -20.54 5.33 6.19
CA ASP A 131 -20.67 6.05 7.45
C ASP A 131 -21.29 5.18 8.56
N ASN A 132 -21.45 5.73 9.76
CA ASN A 132 -22.06 5.02 10.89
C ASN A 132 -23.57 4.74 10.73
N SER A 133 -24.24 5.34 9.74
CA SER A 133 -25.62 5.04 9.37
C SER A 133 -25.72 3.92 8.33
N GLY A 134 -24.58 3.50 7.77
CA GLY A 134 -24.49 2.51 6.70
C GLY A 134 -24.59 3.10 5.29
N ALA A 135 -24.58 4.43 5.16
CA ALA A 135 -24.57 5.07 3.85
C ALA A 135 -23.21 4.88 3.16
N PRO A 136 -23.16 4.46 1.89
CA PRO A 136 -21.91 4.24 1.17
C PRO A 136 -21.18 5.56 0.87
N LEU A 137 -19.87 5.57 1.02
CA LEU A 137 -19.04 6.76 0.81
C LEU A 137 -18.22 6.63 -0.48
N ASN A 138 -18.62 7.38 -1.50
CA ASN A 138 -17.94 7.47 -2.79
C ASN A 138 -16.71 8.39 -2.72
N GLY A 139 -15.67 8.10 -3.51
CA GLY A 139 -14.52 9.00 -3.66
C GLY A 139 -13.51 8.96 -2.51
N TYR A 140 -13.72 8.11 -1.51
CA TYR A 140 -12.74 7.85 -0.46
C TYR A 140 -11.61 6.97 -0.99
N THR A 141 -10.38 7.27 -0.59
CA THR A 141 -9.23 6.38 -0.77
C THR A 141 -9.28 5.29 0.29
N ALA A 142 -9.41 4.04 -0.15
CA ALA A 142 -9.20 2.86 0.68
C ALA A 142 -7.77 2.35 0.45
N GLU A 143 -7.02 2.14 1.53
CA GLU A 143 -5.64 1.66 1.49
C GLU A 143 -5.47 0.48 2.45
N VAL A 144 -4.96 -0.63 1.93
CA VAL A 144 -4.68 -1.85 2.69
C VAL A 144 -3.28 -1.74 3.28
N PHE A 145 -3.16 -1.95 4.58
CA PHE A 145 -1.90 -2.05 5.30
C PHE A 145 -1.69 -3.46 5.82
N ILE A 146 -0.46 -3.97 5.68
CA ILE A 146 0.02 -5.14 6.40
C ILE A 146 0.58 -4.64 7.73
N VAL A 147 -0.02 -5.07 8.83
CA VAL A 147 0.32 -4.63 10.19
C VAL A 147 1.24 -5.65 10.85
N THR A 148 2.26 -5.16 11.55
CA THR A 148 3.10 -5.91 12.47
C THR A 148 3.02 -5.28 13.86
N ILE A 149 3.72 -5.85 14.84
CA ILE A 149 3.72 -5.33 16.22
C ILE A 149 4.23 -3.88 16.32
N ASP A 150 5.09 -3.47 15.39
CA ASP A 150 5.84 -2.21 15.41
C ASP A 150 5.67 -1.36 14.15
N ASN A 151 5.03 -1.88 13.10
CA ASN A 151 4.97 -1.21 11.81
C ASN A 151 3.66 -1.49 11.05
N ALA A 152 3.38 -0.66 10.04
CA ALA A 152 2.31 -0.86 9.08
C ALA A 152 2.81 -0.46 7.69
N VAL A 153 2.81 -1.41 6.75
CA VAL A 153 3.30 -1.19 5.38
C VAL A 153 2.12 -1.23 4.42
N SER A 154 2.00 -0.21 3.57
CA SER A 154 0.97 -0.16 2.51
C SER A 154 1.18 -1.29 1.50
N ALA A 155 0.13 -2.07 1.25
CA ALA A 155 0.08 -3.14 0.27
C ALA A 155 -0.62 -2.73 -1.04
N GLY A 156 -1.35 -1.62 -1.01
CA GLY A 156 -2.07 -1.07 -2.17
C GLY A 156 -3.22 -0.16 -1.75
N LYS A 157 -3.63 0.72 -2.67
CA LYS A 157 -4.76 1.64 -2.48
C LYS A 157 -5.61 1.79 -3.74
N THR A 158 -6.88 2.13 -3.55
CA THR A 158 -7.81 2.50 -4.63
C THR A 158 -8.82 3.52 -4.11
N THR A 159 -9.51 4.19 -5.03
CA THR A 159 -10.68 5.02 -4.70
C THR A 159 -11.94 4.15 -4.73
N THR A 160 -12.85 4.41 -3.79
CA THR A 160 -14.17 3.77 -3.70
C THR A 160 -15.09 4.22 -4.83
N ASP A 161 -15.98 3.31 -5.25
CA ASP A 161 -16.98 3.60 -6.28
C ASP A 161 -18.23 4.31 -5.73
N ARG A 162 -19.23 4.56 -6.58
CA ARG A 162 -20.51 5.18 -6.21
C ARG A 162 -21.30 4.44 -5.13
N ASN A 163 -21.01 3.16 -4.91
CA ASN A 163 -21.62 2.32 -3.88
C ASN A 163 -20.67 2.16 -2.68
N GLY A 164 -19.60 2.96 -2.58
CA GLY A 164 -18.61 2.89 -1.52
C GLY A 164 -17.70 1.66 -1.59
N GLN A 165 -17.79 0.86 -2.65
CA GLN A 165 -17.06 -0.40 -2.74
C GLN A 165 -15.63 -0.21 -3.22
N PHE A 166 -14.73 -1.07 -2.77
CA PHE A 166 -13.35 -1.15 -3.25
C PHE A 166 -12.90 -2.60 -3.43
N SER A 167 -11.87 -2.79 -4.27
CA SER A 167 -11.20 -4.07 -4.47
C SER A 167 -9.71 -3.83 -4.72
N ILE A 168 -8.85 -4.37 -3.84
CA ILE A 168 -7.40 -4.20 -3.88
C ILE A 168 -6.75 -5.58 -3.94
N GLY A 169 -5.97 -5.82 -4.98
CA GLY A 169 -5.14 -7.01 -5.11
C GLY A 169 -3.68 -6.71 -4.79
N PHE A 170 -3.01 -7.59 -4.06
CA PHE A 170 -1.56 -7.50 -3.83
C PHE A 170 -0.94 -8.89 -3.76
N ALA A 171 0.35 -9.00 -4.07
CA ALA A 171 1.07 -10.26 -4.05
C ALA A 171 2.15 -10.23 -2.96
N ARG A 172 2.32 -11.35 -2.23
CA ARG A 172 3.46 -11.52 -1.31
C ARG A 172 4.29 -12.71 -1.73
N THR A 173 5.61 -12.52 -1.75
CA THR A 173 6.60 -13.58 -1.89
C THR A 173 6.96 -14.10 -0.49
N ARG A 174 6.93 -15.43 -0.31
CA ARG A 174 7.19 -16.15 0.96
C ARG A 174 6.09 -15.96 2.03
N ILE A 175 5.16 -16.91 2.09
CA ILE A 175 4.24 -17.04 3.23
C ILE A 175 4.97 -17.82 4.33
N MET A 176 5.65 -17.13 5.24
CA MET A 176 5.98 -17.75 6.55
C MET A 176 4.77 -17.67 7.51
N SER A 177 3.86 -16.72 7.29
CA SER A 177 2.59 -16.56 8.00
C SER A 177 1.59 -15.74 7.16
N PHE A 178 0.29 -16.00 7.37
CA PHE A 178 -0.78 -15.15 6.81
C PHE A 178 -0.68 -13.73 7.39
N PRO A 179 -0.84 -12.67 6.58
CA PRO A 179 -0.64 -11.29 7.03
C PRO A 179 -1.79 -10.83 7.95
N ASP A 180 -1.49 -9.90 8.83
CA ASP A 180 -2.51 -9.16 9.56
C ASP A 180 -2.84 -7.89 8.75
N LEU A 181 -4.12 -7.70 8.42
CA LEU A 181 -4.57 -6.64 7.51
C LEU A 181 -5.43 -5.60 8.21
N GLU A 182 -5.19 -4.34 7.87
CA GLU A 182 -6.01 -3.20 8.26
C GLU A 182 -6.33 -2.38 7.01
N VAL A 183 -7.59 -1.99 6.82
CA VAL A 183 -7.96 -1.05 5.77
C VAL A 183 -8.14 0.33 6.39
N ARG A 184 -7.49 1.33 5.79
CA ARG A 184 -7.61 2.72 6.18
C ARG A 184 -8.36 3.47 5.09
N ALA A 185 -9.37 4.23 5.47
CA ALA A 185 -10.14 5.07 4.56
C ALA A 185 -9.92 6.55 4.89
N TYR A 186 -9.64 7.35 3.86
CA TYR A 186 -9.42 8.79 3.97
C TYR A 186 -9.76 9.51 2.67
N ARG A 187 -9.90 10.84 2.74
CA ARG A 187 -10.07 11.71 1.58
C ARG A 187 -8.91 12.70 1.51
N GLU A 188 -8.28 12.81 0.34
CA GLU A 188 -7.15 13.73 0.17
C GLU A 188 -7.59 15.19 0.40
N GLY A 189 -6.78 15.95 1.14
CA GLY A 189 -7.11 17.33 1.53
C GLY A 189 -7.99 17.45 2.78
N GLU A 190 -8.57 16.35 3.26
CA GLU A 190 -9.38 16.32 4.48
C GLU A 190 -8.61 15.69 5.64
N LYS A 191 -8.85 16.16 6.88
CA LYS A 191 -8.34 15.51 8.10
C LYS A 191 -9.20 14.31 8.53
N ILE A 192 -9.78 13.63 7.55
CA ILE A 192 -10.76 12.57 7.76
C ILE A 192 -10.06 11.25 7.49
N PHE A 193 -10.00 10.42 8.53
CA PHE A 193 -9.26 9.18 8.51
C PHE A 193 -9.89 8.19 9.49
N SER A 194 -10.20 7.01 8.97
CA SER A 194 -10.79 5.89 9.71
C SER A 194 -10.06 4.60 9.40
N ARG A 195 -10.14 3.65 10.33
CA ARG A 195 -9.47 2.35 10.24
C ARG A 195 -10.48 1.24 10.50
N SER A 196 -10.36 0.14 9.77
CA SER A 196 -11.06 -1.09 10.10
C SER A 196 -10.54 -1.70 11.39
N ALA A 197 -11.24 -2.70 11.92
CA ALA A 197 -10.60 -3.65 12.83
C ALA A 197 -9.49 -4.41 12.08
N ILE A 198 -8.44 -4.81 12.80
CA ILE A 198 -7.37 -5.64 12.23
C ILE A 198 -7.91 -7.05 11.98
N ARG A 199 -7.72 -7.56 10.76
CA ARG A 199 -7.95 -8.96 10.39
C ARG A 199 -6.66 -9.74 10.53
N PHE A 200 -6.55 -10.46 11.64
CA PHE A 200 -5.40 -11.31 11.92
C PHE A 200 -5.41 -12.57 11.07
N ASN A 201 -4.24 -12.99 10.58
CA ASN A 201 -4.06 -14.18 9.75
C ASN A 201 -5.02 -14.22 8.55
N ALA A 202 -5.09 -13.12 7.80
CA ALA A 202 -5.97 -12.95 6.66
C ALA A 202 -5.77 -14.04 5.59
N LYS A 203 -6.88 -14.54 5.04
CA LYS A 203 -6.91 -15.46 3.88
C LYS A 203 -6.54 -14.72 2.60
N THR A 204 -6.38 -15.48 1.51
CA THR A 204 -6.12 -14.92 0.17
C THR A 204 -7.28 -14.09 -0.39
N GLU A 205 -8.49 -14.29 0.12
CA GLU A 205 -9.65 -13.46 -0.19
C GLU A 205 -10.30 -13.02 1.13
N GLU A 206 -10.40 -11.70 1.34
CA GLU A 206 -10.97 -11.12 2.54
C GLU A 206 -11.95 -10.00 2.22
N VAL A 207 -12.95 -9.86 3.08
CA VAL A 207 -13.89 -8.73 3.08
C VAL A 207 -13.65 -7.91 4.35
N ILE A 208 -13.22 -6.66 4.17
CA ILE A 208 -12.88 -5.74 5.26
C ILE A 208 -13.57 -4.41 5.02
N ASP A 209 -14.67 -4.18 5.72
CA ASP A 209 -15.39 -2.91 5.66
C ASP A 209 -14.75 -1.85 6.56
N VAL A 210 -14.92 -0.59 6.19
CA VAL A 210 -14.48 0.56 6.98
C VAL A 210 -15.69 1.43 7.28
N ILE A 211 -15.90 1.71 8.56
CA ILE A 211 -16.91 2.65 9.02
C ILE A 211 -16.22 3.96 9.33
N VAL A 212 -16.63 5.02 8.64
CA VAL A 212 -16.20 6.40 8.91
C VAL A 212 -17.22 7.03 9.85
N PRO A 213 -16.83 7.52 11.05
CA PRO A 213 -17.75 8.21 11.92
C PRO A 213 -18.38 9.40 11.19
N ALA A 214 -19.71 9.52 11.16
CA ALA A 214 -20.41 10.57 10.40
C ALA A 214 -20.01 11.99 10.83
N GLU A 215 -19.61 12.19 12.09
CA GLU A 215 -19.04 13.46 12.59
C GLU A 215 -17.75 13.87 11.86
N LYS A 216 -17.08 12.91 11.22
CA LYS A 216 -15.91 13.10 10.35
C LYS A 216 -16.23 12.88 8.89
N VAL A 217 -17.44 12.48 8.50
CA VAL A 217 -17.80 12.49 7.08
C VAL A 217 -18.21 13.93 6.82
N SER A 218 -17.30 14.74 6.27
CA SER A 218 -17.74 16.00 5.69
C SER A 218 -18.78 15.62 4.64
N VAL A 219 -20.04 15.91 4.91
CA VAL A 219 -21.05 15.91 3.86
C VAL A 219 -20.47 16.86 2.81
N ASP A 220 -20.29 16.36 1.57
CA ASP A 220 -19.90 17.25 0.48
C ASP A 220 -20.87 18.42 0.51
N SER A 221 -20.35 19.65 0.59
CA SER A 221 -21.22 20.82 0.67
C SER A 221 -22.24 20.77 -0.47
N GLU A 222 -23.46 21.28 -0.27
CA GLU A 222 -24.51 21.33 -1.30
C GLU A 222 -23.91 21.86 -2.62
N PHE A 223 -23.03 22.87 -2.51
CA PHE A 223 -22.23 23.40 -3.61
C PHE A 223 -21.36 22.35 -4.32
N ASN A 224 -20.53 21.59 -3.60
CA ASN A 224 -19.68 20.55 -4.18
C ASN A 224 -20.48 19.39 -4.79
N THR A 225 -21.59 19.01 -4.14
CA THR A 225 -22.49 17.97 -4.64
C THR A 225 -23.11 18.42 -5.97
N LEU A 226 -23.66 19.63 -6.03
CA LEU A 226 -24.18 20.24 -7.26
C LEU A 226 -23.12 20.27 -8.37
N LEU A 227 -21.90 20.71 -8.08
CA LEU A 227 -20.83 20.75 -9.08
C LEU A 227 -20.49 19.37 -9.64
N THR A 228 -20.43 18.36 -8.78
CA THR A 228 -20.12 16.99 -9.16
C THR A 228 -21.18 16.42 -10.10
N GLU A 229 -22.45 16.71 -9.84
CA GLU A 229 -23.56 16.23 -10.67
C GLU A 229 -23.77 17.04 -11.95
N LEU A 230 -23.52 18.36 -11.93
CA LEU A 230 -23.68 19.22 -13.10
C LEU A 230 -22.57 19.02 -14.14
N ARG A 231 -21.30 18.85 -13.69
CA ARG A 231 -20.11 18.81 -14.56
C ARG A 231 -20.19 17.80 -15.72
N PRO A 232 -20.62 16.53 -15.51
CA PRO A 232 -20.74 15.56 -16.60
C PRO A 232 -21.71 15.96 -17.71
N HIS A 233 -22.61 16.92 -17.44
CA HIS A 233 -23.66 17.34 -18.36
C HIS A 233 -23.40 18.70 -19.04
N LEU A 234 -22.27 19.35 -18.75
CA LEU A 234 -21.91 20.66 -19.34
C LEU A 234 -21.40 20.58 -20.78
N GLY A 235 -20.89 19.42 -21.20
CA GLY A 235 -20.17 19.30 -22.47
C GLY A 235 -18.93 20.20 -22.47
N GLN A 236 -18.91 21.20 -23.36
CA GLN A 236 -17.80 22.16 -23.48
C GLN A 236 -18.03 23.47 -22.72
N LEU A 237 -19.23 23.67 -22.16
CA LEU A 237 -19.58 24.91 -21.46
C LEU A 237 -18.89 25.00 -20.10
N GLN A 238 -18.59 26.23 -19.68
CA GLN A 238 -18.17 26.52 -18.32
C GLN A 238 -19.37 26.91 -17.46
N ILE A 239 -19.32 26.62 -16.15
CA ILE A 239 -20.43 26.87 -15.23
C ILE A 239 -20.77 28.36 -15.11
N ASN A 240 -19.78 29.24 -15.16
CA ASN A 240 -19.96 30.70 -15.13
C ASN A 240 -20.57 31.28 -16.42
N ASP A 241 -20.63 30.50 -17.50
CA ASP A 241 -21.11 30.93 -18.82
C ASP A 241 -22.52 30.40 -19.12
N LEU A 242 -23.15 29.73 -18.15
CA LEU A 242 -24.51 29.21 -18.31
C LEU A 242 -25.53 30.35 -18.49
N LYS A 243 -26.41 30.18 -19.47
CA LYS A 243 -27.44 31.13 -19.85
C LYS A 243 -28.84 30.56 -19.67
N GLU A 244 -29.75 31.42 -19.24
CA GLU A 244 -31.17 31.15 -19.15
C GLU A 244 -31.93 32.36 -19.72
N ASP A 245 -32.10 32.37 -21.04
CA ASP A 245 -32.80 33.40 -21.81
C ASP A 245 -33.66 32.74 -22.92
N ASP A 246 -34.28 33.51 -23.80
CA ASP A 246 -35.16 32.97 -24.84
C ASP A 246 -34.42 32.14 -25.91
N GLN A 247 -33.10 32.32 -26.04
CA GLN A 247 -32.26 31.62 -27.01
C GLN A 247 -31.52 30.43 -26.39
N ALA A 248 -31.27 30.44 -25.08
CA ALA A 248 -30.54 29.40 -24.37
C ALA A 248 -31.22 29.04 -23.03
N LYS A 249 -31.62 27.76 -22.89
CA LYS A 249 -32.29 27.20 -21.71
C LYS A 249 -31.38 26.24 -20.93
N GLN A 250 -30.13 26.65 -20.67
CA GLN A 250 -29.08 25.75 -20.19
C GLN A 250 -29.25 25.40 -18.71
N ILE A 251 -29.72 26.35 -17.89
CA ILE A 251 -30.03 26.08 -16.48
C ILE A 251 -31.22 25.12 -16.40
N THR A 252 -32.27 25.39 -17.17
CA THR A 252 -33.46 24.52 -17.25
C THR A 252 -33.09 23.11 -17.72
N TYR A 253 -32.19 22.97 -18.69
CA TYR A 253 -31.72 21.66 -19.14
C TYR A 253 -30.99 20.92 -18.02
N LEU A 254 -30.02 21.55 -17.36
CA LEU A 254 -29.22 20.93 -16.31
C LEU A 254 -30.06 20.55 -15.09
N SER A 255 -30.97 21.42 -14.67
CA SER A 255 -31.86 21.17 -13.54
C SER A 255 -32.75 19.95 -13.80
N ASN A 256 -33.32 19.83 -15.00
CA ASN A 256 -34.12 18.65 -15.37
C ASN A 256 -33.27 17.39 -15.57
N LYS A 257 -32.02 17.53 -16.02
CA LYS A 257 -31.14 16.39 -16.25
C LYS A 257 -30.65 15.74 -14.95
N THR A 258 -30.40 16.57 -13.94
CA THR A 258 -29.85 16.15 -12.64
C THR A 258 -30.90 16.00 -11.55
N GLY A 259 -32.06 16.65 -11.70
CA GLY A 259 -33.13 16.67 -10.70
C GLY A 259 -33.01 17.81 -9.67
N TRP A 260 -31.96 18.63 -9.73
CA TRP A 260 -31.82 19.81 -8.87
C TRP A 260 -32.83 20.91 -9.19
N ASP A 261 -33.17 21.73 -8.19
CA ASP A 261 -34.00 22.92 -8.38
C ASP A 261 -33.29 23.92 -9.32
N GLY A 262 -34.04 24.50 -10.27
CA GLY A 262 -33.50 25.43 -11.26
C GLY A 262 -32.93 26.71 -10.66
N ARG A 263 -33.48 27.20 -9.54
CA ARG A 263 -32.95 28.37 -8.81
C ARG A 263 -31.64 28.03 -8.12
N ILE A 264 -31.52 26.83 -7.56
CA ILE A 264 -30.28 26.35 -6.93
C ILE A 264 -29.19 26.17 -8.00
N THR A 265 -29.55 25.60 -9.15
CA THR A 265 -28.65 25.47 -10.31
C THR A 265 -28.19 26.85 -10.82
N ALA A 266 -29.12 27.81 -10.90
CA ALA A 266 -28.79 29.20 -11.25
C ALA A 266 -27.86 29.86 -10.22
N MET A 267 -28.07 29.62 -8.92
CA MET A 267 -27.20 30.14 -7.85
C MET A 267 -25.77 29.65 -8.01
N VAL A 268 -25.53 28.37 -8.34
CA VAL A 268 -24.18 27.85 -8.59
C VAL A 268 -23.51 28.56 -9.78
N ALA A 269 -24.25 28.73 -10.88
CA ALA A 269 -23.76 29.45 -12.05
C ALA A 269 -23.40 30.92 -11.71
N SER A 270 -24.30 31.61 -11.02
CA SER A 270 -24.09 32.98 -10.54
C SER A 270 -22.92 33.07 -9.57
N ALA A 271 -22.76 32.13 -8.65
CA ALA A 271 -21.67 32.10 -7.69
C ALA A 271 -20.31 31.94 -8.37
N HIS A 272 -20.20 31.09 -9.40
CA HIS A 272 -18.99 30.98 -10.21
C HIS A 272 -18.69 32.27 -10.98
N LYS A 273 -19.71 32.89 -11.59
CA LYS A 273 -19.55 34.15 -12.32
C LYS A 273 -19.08 35.29 -11.41
N LEU A 274 -19.75 35.46 -10.26
CA LEU A 274 -19.45 36.52 -9.30
C LEU A 274 -18.16 36.24 -8.54
N GLY A 275 -17.89 35.00 -8.15
CA GLY A 275 -16.64 34.60 -7.51
C GLY A 275 -15.42 34.91 -8.39
N ASN A 276 -15.51 34.62 -9.69
CA ASN A 276 -14.46 34.97 -10.65
C ASN A 276 -14.25 36.50 -10.76
N SER A 277 -15.33 37.28 -10.83
CA SER A 277 -15.25 38.75 -10.92
C SER A 277 -14.67 39.38 -9.64
N LEU A 278 -15.16 38.92 -8.49
CA LEU A 278 -14.81 39.46 -7.16
C LEU A 278 -13.52 38.88 -6.59
N ARG A 279 -12.96 37.83 -7.22
CA ARG A 279 -11.83 37.04 -6.72
C ARG A 279 -12.10 36.45 -5.33
N VAL A 280 -13.33 35.98 -5.14
CA VAL A 280 -13.78 35.26 -3.95
C VAL A 280 -14.08 33.83 -4.36
N ASP A 281 -13.76 32.87 -3.49
CA ASP A 281 -14.10 31.47 -3.75
C ASP A 281 -15.62 31.34 -4.05
N PRO A 282 -16.00 30.75 -5.20
CA PRO A 282 -17.40 30.57 -5.57
C PRO A 282 -18.26 29.89 -4.50
N SER A 283 -17.69 29.01 -3.67
CA SER A 283 -18.44 28.35 -2.59
C SER A 283 -18.90 29.35 -1.50
N HIS A 284 -18.08 30.35 -1.18
CA HIS A 284 -18.45 31.41 -0.24
C HIS A 284 -19.53 32.32 -0.85
N VAL A 285 -19.38 32.67 -2.13
CA VAL A 285 -20.42 33.45 -2.83
C VAL A 285 -21.73 32.68 -2.86
N TYR A 286 -21.68 31.38 -3.16
CA TYR A 286 -22.84 30.51 -3.14
C TYR A 286 -23.53 30.50 -1.78
N ALA A 287 -22.78 30.41 -0.68
CA ALA A 287 -23.34 30.49 0.68
C ALA A 287 -24.09 31.81 0.94
N LEU A 288 -23.54 32.94 0.47
CA LEU A 288 -24.21 34.24 0.54
C LEU A 288 -25.53 34.22 -0.25
N LEU A 289 -25.51 33.74 -1.49
CA LEU A 289 -26.73 33.65 -2.32
C LEU A 289 -27.77 32.76 -1.65
N ARG A 290 -27.34 31.60 -1.16
CA ARG A 290 -28.18 30.61 -0.49
C ARG A 290 -28.81 31.13 0.80
N SER A 291 -28.17 32.10 1.46
CA SER A 291 -28.71 32.83 2.62
C SER A 291 -29.68 33.97 2.25
N GLY A 292 -29.94 34.17 0.95
CA GLY A 292 -30.90 35.16 0.44
C GLY A 292 -30.25 36.47 -0.04
N ILE A 293 -28.92 36.56 -0.07
CA ILE A 293 -28.24 37.75 -0.60
C ILE A 293 -28.41 37.76 -2.13
N PRO A 294 -28.86 38.88 -2.75
CA PRO A 294 -29.05 38.92 -4.18
C PRO A 294 -27.75 38.67 -4.96
N ALA A 295 -27.88 38.04 -6.13
CA ALA A 295 -26.77 37.67 -7.00
C ALA A 295 -26.23 38.86 -7.82
N THR A 296 -25.81 39.93 -7.15
CA THR A 296 -25.18 41.11 -7.77
C THR A 296 -23.89 41.47 -7.05
N GLU A 297 -22.96 42.11 -7.75
CA GLU A 297 -21.68 42.48 -7.15
C GLU A 297 -21.81 43.48 -6.01
N ASP A 298 -22.69 44.48 -6.16
CA ASP A 298 -22.87 45.55 -5.16
C ASP A 298 -23.43 44.99 -3.85
N GLU A 299 -24.42 44.09 -3.95
CA GLU A 299 -25.00 43.43 -2.79
C GLU A 299 -23.95 42.58 -2.05
N ILE A 300 -23.17 41.77 -2.78
CA ILE A 300 -22.10 40.95 -2.20
C ILE A 300 -21.02 41.81 -1.54
N LYS A 301 -20.60 42.93 -2.17
CA LYS A 301 -19.58 43.84 -1.60
C LYS A 301 -20.08 44.59 -0.37
N SER A 302 -21.40 44.79 -0.23
CA SER A 302 -22.00 45.53 0.87
C SER A 302 -22.28 44.68 2.13
N VAL A 303 -22.12 43.35 2.03
CA VAL A 303 -22.36 42.44 3.16
C VAL A 303 -21.35 42.70 4.26
N SER A 304 -21.83 42.92 5.48
CA SER A 304 -20.93 43.03 6.65
C SER A 304 -20.24 41.69 6.93
N LEU A 305 -19.03 41.75 7.49
CA LEU A 305 -18.27 40.54 7.85
C LEU A 305 -19.09 39.58 8.73
N GLU A 306 -19.81 40.12 9.72
CA GLU A 306 -20.68 39.35 10.61
C GLU A 306 -21.78 38.59 9.85
N LYS A 307 -22.44 39.24 8.88
CA LYS A 307 -23.47 38.60 8.05
C LYS A 307 -22.88 37.55 7.12
N ALA A 308 -21.70 37.83 6.54
CA ALA A 308 -21.01 36.87 5.68
C ALA A 308 -20.59 35.61 6.47
N GLU A 309 -20.03 35.79 7.67
CA GLU A 309 -19.71 34.68 8.57
C GLU A 309 -20.95 33.88 8.97
N ALA A 310 -22.04 34.55 9.33
CA ALA A 310 -23.29 33.89 9.70
C ALA A 310 -23.86 33.07 8.52
N ALA A 311 -23.83 33.62 7.30
CA ALA A 311 -24.26 32.92 6.10
C ALA A 311 -23.42 31.68 5.80
N ILE A 312 -22.09 31.79 5.90
CA ILE A 312 -21.17 30.66 5.70
C ILE A 312 -21.38 29.59 6.79
N LYS A 313 -21.50 29.98 8.06
CA LYS A 313 -21.78 29.06 9.16
C LYS A 313 -23.12 28.34 8.98
N TYR A 314 -24.14 29.06 8.55
CA TYR A 314 -25.46 28.48 8.25
C TYR A 314 -25.38 27.49 7.09
N ALA A 315 -24.67 27.83 6.01
CA ALA A 315 -24.48 26.94 4.86
C ALA A 315 -23.71 25.66 5.23
N ILE A 316 -22.75 25.75 6.16
CA ILE A 316 -22.04 24.57 6.68
C ILE A 316 -22.98 23.68 7.52
N ALA A 317 -23.89 24.27 8.30
CA ALA A 317 -24.80 23.53 9.18
C ALA A 317 -26.03 22.92 8.47
N GLN A 318 -26.30 23.29 7.22
CA GLN A 318 -27.39 22.76 6.40
C GLN A 318 -26.93 21.65 5.44
N ASN A 319 -25.63 21.35 5.40
CA ASN A 319 -25.08 20.13 4.81
C ASN A 319 -25.04 19.04 5.87
#